data_AF-R6D360-F1
#
_entry.id   AF-R6D360-F1
#
_cell.length_a   1.000
_cell.length_b   1.000
_cell.length_c   1.000
_cell.angle_alpha   90.00
_cell.angle_beta   90.00
_cell.angle_gamma   90.00
#
_symmetry.space_group_name_H-M   'P 1'
#
loop_
_entity.id
_entity.type
_entity.pdbx_description
1 polymer ?
#
loop_
_entity_poly.entity_id
_entity_poly.type
_entity_poly.pdbx_seq_one_letter_code
_entity_poly.pdbx_strand_id
1 'polypeptide(L)'
;MTIKSTRGISLAAAVLMMITALFLAPLHASAEAHGNFYIPDGAVPAGSEFEISVEFTADDTIGTVQAAMTYSEDSIEFISGDSASGGGGIVNIKGFPDSAAQSLTVLLRFKALTEGSSQINLTNGSVFTPDGTALSTAITAYATITVGPAAANDSNGESDSSAADTTESVDTSGKALLKSLTLETGELRPEFSPGIYDYTVTVPHEVDLLELEGVTMSENDSIWYEGAKYLADGVNQQTITVTAPDGTQNVYTVTIYRETADGDNNADYTDDPDDSQDPQEQITSQQASSSTASRATKPPSDETGVQELRDKIMPAMYVAMIVIVLAVIILIVWIRSKSKNKLK
;
A
#
# COMPACT_ATOMS: atom_id res chain seq x y z
N MET A 1 25.03 -56.06 42.56
CA MET A 1 24.26 -54.81 42.51
C MET A 1 24.19 -54.39 41.04
N THR A 2 23.07 -54.63 40.37
CA THR A 2 23.01 -54.62 38.90
C THR A 2 22.41 -53.31 38.40
N ILE A 3 23.25 -52.46 37.81
CA ILE A 3 22.81 -51.20 37.20
C ILE A 3 22.12 -51.55 35.88
N LYS A 4 20.79 -51.43 35.83
CA LYS A 4 20.05 -51.50 34.56
C LYS A 4 20.31 -50.21 33.79
N SER A 5 20.82 -50.32 32.57
CA SER A 5 20.95 -49.20 31.65
C SER A 5 19.56 -48.67 31.26
N THR A 6 19.29 -47.42 31.61
CA THR A 6 18.10 -46.72 31.13
C THR A 6 18.21 -46.57 29.61
N ARG A 7 17.13 -46.95 28.91
CA ARG A 7 17.12 -47.13 27.46
C ARG A 7 17.22 -45.78 26.78
N GLY A 8 18.07 -45.68 25.75
CA GLY A 8 18.12 -44.50 24.90
C GLY A 8 16.74 -44.21 24.30
N ILE A 9 16.31 -42.95 24.38
CA ILE A 9 15.14 -42.47 23.64
C ILE A 9 15.46 -42.68 22.17
N SER A 10 14.62 -43.44 21.47
CA SER A 10 14.80 -43.70 20.03
C SER A 10 14.89 -42.38 19.30
N LEU A 11 15.81 -42.26 18.33
CA LEU A 11 15.92 -41.08 17.47
C LEU A 11 14.57 -40.76 16.80
N ALA A 12 13.78 -41.78 16.48
CA ALA A 12 12.41 -41.62 15.96
C ALA A 12 11.44 -40.98 16.97
N ALA A 13 11.59 -41.21 18.28
CA ALA A 13 10.75 -40.59 19.29
C ALA A 13 11.13 -39.12 19.54
N ALA A 14 12.42 -38.79 19.47
CA ALA A 14 12.89 -37.40 19.51
C ALA A 14 12.44 -36.60 18.28
N VAL A 15 12.57 -37.19 17.08
CA VAL A 15 12.09 -36.59 15.82
C VAL A 15 10.56 -36.46 15.82
N LEU A 16 9.81 -37.45 16.32
CA LEU A 16 8.36 -37.36 16.43
C LEU A 16 7.92 -36.24 17.39
N MET A 17 8.56 -36.09 18.56
CA MET A 17 8.29 -34.96 19.47
C MET A 17 8.59 -33.61 18.81
N MET A 18 9.70 -33.51 18.07
CA MET A 18 10.10 -32.28 17.37
C MET A 18 9.11 -31.91 16.25
N ILE A 19 8.62 -32.89 15.49
CA ILE A 19 7.58 -32.69 14.47
C ILE A 19 6.25 -32.30 15.13
N THR A 20 5.84 -32.94 16.23
CA THR A 20 4.62 -32.52 16.95
C THR A 20 4.74 -31.12 17.54
N ALA A 21 5.93 -30.67 17.95
CA ALA A 21 6.16 -29.31 18.41
C ALA A 21 6.07 -28.29 17.26
N LEU A 22 6.56 -28.62 16.06
CA LEU A 22 6.40 -27.79 14.86
C LEU A 22 4.93 -27.68 14.41
N PHE A 23 4.11 -28.73 14.61
CA PHE A 23 2.67 -28.71 14.31
C PHE A 23 1.78 -28.18 15.45
N LEU A 24 2.33 -27.93 16.65
CA LEU A 24 1.64 -27.29 17.77
C LEU A 24 2.04 -25.82 17.97
N ALA A 25 2.96 -25.28 17.16
CA ALA A 25 3.10 -23.85 17.05
C ALA A 25 1.75 -23.29 16.55
N PRO A 26 1.06 -22.42 17.31
CA PRO A 26 -0.13 -21.76 16.78
C PRO A 26 0.27 -21.00 15.52
N LEU A 27 -0.42 -21.24 14.41
CA LEU A 27 -0.47 -20.25 13.35
C LEU A 27 -1.19 -19.04 13.94
N HIS A 28 -0.40 -18.07 14.42
CA HIS A 28 -0.89 -16.72 14.61
C HIS A 28 -1.23 -16.21 13.21
N ALA A 29 -2.51 -16.24 12.84
CA ALA A 29 -3.00 -15.25 11.90
C ALA A 29 -2.64 -13.89 12.51
N SER A 30 -1.90 -13.06 11.78
CA SER A 30 -1.80 -11.66 12.16
C SER A 30 -3.21 -11.12 12.05
N ALA A 31 -3.75 -10.57 13.14
CA ALA A 31 -4.92 -9.72 13.03
C ALA A 31 -4.45 -8.44 12.33
N GLU A 32 -5.07 -8.07 11.22
CA GLU A 32 -4.71 -6.87 10.49
C GLU A 32 -5.65 -5.73 10.88
N ALA A 33 -5.18 -4.49 10.68
CA ALA A 33 -5.94 -3.29 10.96
C ALA A 33 -5.55 -2.17 9.99
N HIS A 34 -6.57 -1.44 9.52
CA HIS A 34 -6.50 -0.47 8.43
C HIS A 34 -6.99 0.90 8.91
N GLY A 35 -6.73 1.94 8.11
CA GLY A 35 -7.19 3.30 8.37
C GLY A 35 -7.60 3.96 7.06
N ASN A 36 -8.81 4.50 7.01
CA ASN A 36 -9.45 5.00 5.79
C ASN A 36 -9.93 6.44 6.00
N PHE A 37 -9.77 7.31 5.01
CA PHE A 37 -10.39 8.64 5.02
C PHE A 37 -11.74 8.62 4.29
N TYR A 38 -12.70 9.36 4.84
CA TYR A 38 -13.88 9.83 4.13
C TYR A 38 -13.84 11.36 4.09
N ILE A 39 -13.94 11.91 2.90
CA ILE A 39 -13.84 13.35 2.62
C ILE A 39 -15.15 13.83 1.96
N PRO A 40 -15.46 15.14 1.98
CA PRO A 40 -16.63 15.66 1.27
C PRO A 40 -16.53 15.47 -0.24
N ASP A 41 -17.68 15.31 -0.88
CA ASP A 41 -17.77 15.16 -2.33
C ASP A 41 -17.44 16.48 -3.05
N GLY A 42 -16.58 16.40 -4.07
CA GLY A 42 -16.21 17.54 -4.91
C GLY A 42 -15.38 18.62 -4.20
N ALA A 43 -15.54 19.86 -4.63
CA ALA A 43 -14.74 20.98 -4.13
C ALA A 43 -15.44 21.71 -2.97
N VAL A 44 -14.83 21.75 -1.78
CA VAL A 44 -15.37 22.49 -0.63
C VAL A 44 -15.18 24.00 -0.82
N PRO A 45 -16.21 24.85 -0.73
CA PRO A 45 -16.05 26.28 -1.00
C PRO A 45 -15.12 26.98 -0.01
N ALA A 46 -14.16 27.76 -0.50
CA ALA A 46 -13.25 28.52 0.37
C ALA A 46 -14.01 29.36 1.42
N GLY A 47 -13.60 29.24 2.68
CA GLY A 47 -14.23 29.87 3.83
C GLY A 47 -15.30 29.03 4.55
N SER A 48 -15.79 27.92 3.98
CA SER A 48 -16.76 27.04 4.65
C SER A 48 -16.11 26.12 5.69
N GLU A 49 -16.91 25.67 6.67
CA GLU A 49 -16.55 24.51 7.50
C GLU A 49 -16.97 23.22 6.78
N PHE A 50 -16.21 22.14 6.97
CA PHE A 50 -16.51 20.81 6.46
C PHE A 50 -15.92 19.74 7.40
N GLU A 51 -16.25 18.47 7.16
CA GLU A 51 -15.80 17.36 8.02
C GLU A 51 -15.05 16.30 7.20
N ILE A 52 -14.01 15.73 7.82
CA ILE A 52 -13.22 14.59 7.34
C ILE A 52 -13.36 13.51 8.39
N SER A 53 -13.73 12.29 7.99
CA SER A 53 -13.73 11.15 8.90
C SER A 53 -12.50 10.28 8.68
N VAL A 54 -11.93 9.76 9.77
CA VAL A 54 -10.86 8.75 9.75
C VAL A 54 -11.40 7.49 10.40
N GLU A 55 -11.74 6.48 9.62
CA GLU A 55 -12.17 5.18 10.15
C GLU A 55 -10.96 4.27 10.33
N PHE A 56 -10.87 3.62 11.49
CA PHE A 56 -9.93 2.53 11.73
C PHE A 56 -10.71 1.22 11.84
N THR A 57 -10.34 0.21 11.08
CA THR A 57 -10.96 -1.12 11.11
C THR A 57 -9.94 -2.17 11.54
N ALA A 58 -10.37 -3.27 12.16
CA ALA A 58 -9.50 -4.36 12.58
C ALA A 58 -10.22 -5.71 12.68
N ASP A 59 -9.48 -6.81 12.52
CA ASP A 59 -10.01 -8.19 12.65
C ASP A 59 -10.44 -8.58 14.08
N ASP A 60 -9.98 -7.84 15.09
CA ASP A 60 -10.31 -8.03 16.51
C ASP A 60 -10.78 -6.72 17.15
N THR A 61 -11.32 -6.82 18.35
CA THR A 61 -11.88 -5.71 19.12
C THR A 61 -10.84 -4.59 19.29
N ILE A 62 -11.17 -3.40 18.82
CA ILE A 62 -10.38 -2.19 19.02
C ILE A 62 -10.55 -1.74 20.48
N GLY A 63 -9.43 -1.48 21.14
CA GLY A 63 -9.36 -0.82 22.44
C GLY A 63 -8.80 0.60 22.38
N THR A 64 -7.84 0.86 21.48
CA THR A 64 -7.27 2.20 21.29
C THR A 64 -6.72 2.35 19.88
N VAL A 65 -6.94 3.52 19.27
CA VAL A 65 -6.28 3.94 18.02
C VAL A 65 -5.41 5.16 18.29
N GLN A 66 -4.24 5.24 17.66
CA GLN A 66 -3.35 6.39 17.71
C GLN A 66 -2.75 6.62 16.32
N ALA A 67 -2.81 7.84 15.80
CA ALA A 67 -2.25 8.22 14.50
C ALA A 67 -1.91 9.71 14.43
N ALA A 68 -1.14 10.13 13.42
CA ALA A 68 -0.93 11.54 13.08
C ALA A 68 -1.35 11.79 11.63
N MET A 69 -2.26 12.74 11.42
CA MET A 69 -2.61 13.25 10.09
C MET A 69 -1.87 14.56 9.82
N THR A 70 -1.26 14.70 8.64
CA THR A 70 -0.68 15.96 8.15
C THR A 70 -1.53 16.56 7.03
N TYR A 71 -1.64 17.88 7.00
CA TYR A 71 -2.38 18.66 5.98
C TYR A 71 -1.66 19.97 5.65
N SER A 72 -2.01 20.61 4.53
CA SER A 72 -1.49 21.94 4.16
C SER A 72 -2.27 23.06 4.86
N GLU A 73 -1.59 23.83 5.72
CA GLU A 73 -2.17 25.00 6.42
C GLU A 73 -2.64 26.12 5.48
N ASP A 74 -2.07 26.21 4.28
CA ASP A 74 -2.51 27.20 3.29
C ASP A 74 -3.86 26.81 2.66
N SER A 75 -4.17 25.51 2.61
CA SER A 75 -5.39 24.97 2.00
C SER A 75 -6.54 24.85 2.99
N ILE A 76 -6.31 24.27 4.18
CA ILE A 76 -7.35 24.01 5.19
C ILE A 76 -6.84 24.23 6.62
N GLU A 77 -7.74 24.54 7.56
CA GLU A 77 -7.45 24.77 8.99
C GLU A 77 -8.23 23.79 9.86
N PHE A 78 -7.57 23.07 10.78
CA PHE A 78 -8.23 22.18 11.73
C PHE A 78 -8.96 22.98 12.82
N ILE A 79 -10.24 22.65 13.05
CA ILE A 79 -11.09 23.30 14.06
C ILE A 79 -11.21 22.42 15.31
N SER A 80 -11.65 21.16 15.16
CA SER A 80 -12.00 20.29 16.29
C SER A 80 -12.18 18.82 15.90
N GLY A 81 -12.19 17.92 16.89
CA GLY A 81 -12.61 16.52 16.75
C GLY A 81 -12.52 15.81 18.10
N ASP A 82 -13.50 14.97 18.45
CA ASP A 82 -13.65 14.46 19.83
C ASP A 82 -12.50 13.51 20.26
N SER A 83 -11.89 12.82 19.30
CA SER A 83 -10.72 11.95 19.49
C SER A 83 -9.46 12.53 18.83
N ALA A 84 -9.37 13.85 18.69
CA ALA A 84 -8.30 14.50 17.95
C ALA A 84 -7.85 15.84 18.57
N SER A 85 -6.58 16.19 18.38
CA SER A 85 -6.02 17.48 18.81
C SER A 85 -4.83 17.89 17.95
N GLY A 86 -4.70 19.17 17.65
CA GLY A 86 -3.69 19.67 16.73
C GLY A 86 -3.99 21.06 16.20
N GLY A 87 -3.57 21.30 14.96
CA GLY A 87 -3.38 22.62 14.37
C GLY A 87 -1.92 22.74 13.90
N GLY A 88 -1.60 23.74 13.07
CA GLY A 88 -0.24 23.86 12.54
C GLY A 88 0.14 22.72 11.60
N GLY A 89 -0.76 22.36 10.67
CA GLY A 89 -0.52 21.34 9.65
C GLY A 89 -0.54 19.89 10.14
N ILE A 90 -0.76 19.65 11.44
CA ILE A 90 -0.77 18.31 12.05
C ILE A 90 -1.98 18.14 12.97
N VAL A 91 -2.69 17.02 12.82
CA VAL A 91 -3.74 16.55 13.74
C VAL A 91 -3.30 15.21 14.34
N ASN A 92 -3.16 15.16 15.67
CA ASN A 92 -2.91 13.93 16.41
C ASN A 92 -4.26 13.29 16.77
N ILE A 93 -4.45 12.06 16.34
CA ILE A 93 -5.65 11.25 16.61
C ILE A 93 -5.34 10.29 17.74
N LYS A 94 -6.22 10.24 18.74
CA LYS A 94 -6.20 9.26 19.83
C LYS A 94 -7.62 8.91 20.24
N GLY A 95 -8.14 7.82 19.70
CA GLY A 95 -9.53 7.39 19.87
C GLY A 95 -9.68 6.11 20.67
N PHE A 96 -10.84 5.98 21.30
CA PHE A 96 -11.28 4.82 22.07
C PHE A 96 -12.75 4.57 21.71
N PRO A 97 -13.17 3.35 21.36
CA PRO A 97 -14.57 3.08 21.07
C PRO A 97 -15.37 2.97 22.38
N ASP A 98 -16.57 3.55 22.41
CA ASP A 98 -17.46 3.55 23.59
C ASP A 98 -17.98 2.14 24.00
N SER A 99 -17.83 1.17 23.11
CA SER A 99 -18.19 -0.23 23.32
C SER A 99 -17.29 -1.14 22.48
N ALA A 100 -17.30 -2.45 22.73
CA ALA A 100 -16.50 -3.41 21.98
C ALA A 100 -16.88 -3.41 20.49
N ALA A 101 -16.00 -2.92 19.63
CA ALA A 101 -16.20 -2.76 18.20
C ALA A 101 -14.93 -3.10 17.41
N GLN A 102 -15.12 -3.50 16.14
CA GLN A 102 -14.04 -3.75 15.16
C GLN A 102 -13.82 -2.56 14.20
N SER A 103 -14.58 -1.47 14.38
CA SER A 103 -14.40 -0.20 13.70
C SER A 103 -14.49 0.96 14.70
N LEU A 104 -13.72 2.02 14.45
CA LEU A 104 -13.80 3.30 15.13
C LEU A 104 -13.62 4.45 14.13
N THR A 105 -14.66 5.25 13.92
CA THR A 105 -14.62 6.47 13.11
C THR A 105 -14.30 7.69 13.97
N VAL A 106 -13.25 8.44 13.61
CA VAL A 106 -12.89 9.72 14.21
C VAL A 106 -13.29 10.85 13.28
N LEU A 107 -14.25 11.66 13.70
CA LEU A 107 -14.71 12.83 12.96
C LEU A 107 -13.82 14.06 13.25
N LEU A 108 -13.31 14.70 12.20
CA LEU A 108 -12.46 15.88 12.25
C LEU A 108 -13.12 17.03 11.50
N ARG A 109 -13.27 18.18 12.13
CA ARG A 109 -13.81 19.38 11.49
C ARG A 109 -12.71 20.31 11.03
N PHE A 110 -12.86 20.82 9.81
CA PHE A 110 -11.93 21.71 9.13
C PHE A 110 -12.64 22.94 8.58
N LYS A 111 -11.86 23.98 8.32
CA LYS A 111 -12.24 25.14 7.51
C LYS A 111 -11.46 25.13 6.21
N ALA A 112 -12.14 25.38 5.09
CA ALA A 112 -11.48 25.61 3.81
C ALA A 112 -10.89 27.02 3.73
N LEU A 113 -9.68 27.19 3.21
CA LEU A 113 -8.97 28.48 3.17
C LEU A 113 -8.68 28.95 1.74
N THR A 114 -7.80 28.27 1.02
CA THR A 114 -7.31 28.69 -0.31
C THR A 114 -7.70 27.67 -1.38
N GLU A 115 -8.22 28.16 -2.50
CA GLU A 115 -8.61 27.37 -3.67
C GLU A 115 -7.43 26.54 -4.22
N GLY A 116 -7.71 25.30 -4.57
CA GLY A 116 -6.75 24.31 -5.06
C GLY A 116 -6.88 22.96 -4.37
N SER A 117 -6.21 21.96 -4.93
CA SER A 117 -6.13 20.61 -4.34
C SER A 117 -4.94 20.48 -3.39
N SER A 118 -5.09 19.73 -2.31
CA SER A 118 -4.05 19.46 -1.33
C SER A 118 -4.22 18.08 -0.70
N GLN A 119 -3.11 17.39 -0.53
CA GLN A 119 -3.09 16.05 0.03
C GLN A 119 -3.14 16.09 1.56
N ILE A 120 -3.91 15.17 2.14
CA ILE A 120 -3.83 14.79 3.54
C ILE A 120 -3.20 13.41 3.65
N ASN A 121 -2.35 13.21 4.66
CA ASN A 121 -1.64 11.95 4.88
C ASN A 121 -1.83 11.49 6.34
N LEU A 122 -2.31 10.27 6.54
CA LEU A 122 -2.26 9.56 7.81
C LEU A 122 -0.93 8.83 7.92
N THR A 123 -0.26 8.98 9.07
CA THR A 123 1.04 8.37 9.37
C THR A 123 1.05 7.85 10.80
N ASN A 124 1.95 6.91 11.08
CA ASN A 124 2.14 6.32 12.42
C ASN A 124 0.83 5.74 13.01
N GLY A 125 -0.10 5.32 12.15
CA GLY A 125 -1.37 4.78 12.58
C GLY A 125 -1.17 3.42 13.25
N SER A 126 -1.77 3.27 14.42
CA SER A 126 -1.61 2.11 15.27
C SER A 126 -2.92 1.80 15.98
N VAL A 127 -3.26 0.50 16.03
CA VAL A 127 -4.50 -0.01 16.60
C VAL A 127 -4.13 -1.11 17.59
N PHE A 128 -4.70 -1.04 18.79
CA PHE A 128 -4.45 -1.95 19.89
C PHE A 128 -5.77 -2.52 20.41
N THR A 129 -5.75 -3.76 20.89
CA THR A 129 -6.87 -4.37 21.64
C THR A 129 -7.07 -3.69 23.01
N PRO A 130 -8.20 -3.91 23.70
CA PRO A 130 -8.41 -3.39 25.06
C PRO A 130 -7.33 -3.78 26.08
N ASP A 131 -6.66 -4.91 25.88
CA ASP A 131 -5.55 -5.40 26.72
C ASP A 131 -4.18 -4.79 26.33
N GLY A 132 -4.12 -3.96 25.29
CA GLY A 132 -2.91 -3.29 24.81
C GLY A 132 -2.06 -4.10 23.82
N THR A 133 -2.55 -5.23 23.31
CA THR A 133 -1.89 -5.97 22.23
C THR A 133 -2.04 -5.21 20.92
N ALA A 134 -0.94 -4.98 20.18
CA ALA A 134 -1.00 -4.34 18.88
C ALA A 134 -1.65 -5.25 17.83
N LEU A 135 -2.60 -4.70 17.07
CA LEU A 135 -3.16 -5.27 15.85
C LEU A 135 -2.41 -4.73 14.62
N SER A 136 -2.14 -3.42 14.59
CA SER A 136 -1.23 -2.82 13.61
C SER A 136 -0.46 -1.65 14.22
N THR A 137 0.72 -1.34 13.70
CA THR A 137 1.59 -0.24 14.17
C THR A 137 2.17 0.61 13.04
N ALA A 138 1.74 0.41 11.80
CA ALA A 138 2.31 1.04 10.61
C ALA A 138 1.24 1.42 9.57
N ILE A 139 0.02 1.77 10.03
CA ILE A 139 -1.05 2.21 9.15
C ILE A 139 -0.67 3.57 8.56
N THR A 140 -0.71 3.63 7.23
CA THR A 140 -0.55 4.85 6.43
C THR A 140 -1.69 4.95 5.43
N ALA A 141 -2.14 6.16 5.16
CA ALA A 141 -3.34 6.41 4.38
C ALA A 141 -3.24 7.80 3.73
N TYR A 142 -3.84 8.05 2.57
CA TYR A 142 -3.87 9.40 2.00
C TYR A 142 -5.14 9.68 1.19
N ALA A 143 -5.49 10.96 1.12
CA ALA A 143 -6.60 11.46 0.30
C ALA A 143 -6.29 12.87 -0.20
N THR A 144 -7.00 13.33 -1.22
CA THR A 144 -6.86 14.68 -1.77
C THR A 144 -8.11 15.49 -1.46
N ILE A 145 -7.96 16.55 -0.66
CA ILE A 145 -9.00 17.58 -0.50
C ILE A 145 -8.89 18.54 -1.69
N THR A 146 -10.03 19.00 -2.20
CA THR A 146 -10.08 20.10 -3.16
C THR A 146 -10.88 21.23 -2.57
N VAL A 147 -10.26 22.40 -2.42
CA VAL A 147 -10.94 23.64 -2.06
C VAL A 147 -11.33 24.35 -3.35
N GLY A 148 -12.62 24.65 -3.49
CA GLY A 148 -13.17 25.42 -4.59
C GLY A 148 -13.19 26.93 -4.30
N PRO A 149 -13.65 27.74 -5.26
CA PRO A 149 -13.85 29.17 -5.02
C PRO A 149 -14.80 29.40 -3.84
N ALA A 150 -14.64 30.55 -3.17
CA ALA A 150 -15.52 30.91 -2.06
C ALA A 150 -16.98 30.94 -2.53
N ALA A 151 -17.87 30.38 -1.72
CA ALA A 151 -19.30 30.40 -2.02
C ALA A 151 -19.75 31.85 -2.22
N ALA A 152 -20.38 32.14 -3.36
CA ALA A 152 -21.06 33.40 -3.54
C ALA A 152 -22.09 33.54 -2.41
N ASN A 153 -22.10 34.68 -1.71
CA ASN A 153 -23.12 35.00 -0.71
C ASN A 153 -24.45 35.27 -1.41
N ASP A 154 -25.06 34.23 -1.97
CA ASP A 154 -26.31 34.35 -2.70
C ASP A 154 -27.47 34.42 -1.72
N SER A 155 -27.76 35.65 -1.30
CA SER A 155 -29.00 35.99 -0.62
C SER A 155 -30.16 36.08 -1.61
N ASN A 156 -30.37 35.02 -2.39
CA ASN A 156 -31.63 34.66 -3.07
C ASN A 156 -31.54 33.22 -3.56
N GLY A 157 -32.53 32.39 -3.22
CA GLY A 157 -32.71 31.10 -3.88
C GLY A 157 -33.44 31.27 -5.20
N GLU A 158 -32.91 30.66 -6.26
CA GLU A 158 -33.71 29.90 -7.23
C GLU A 158 -32.79 28.91 -7.95
N SER A 159 -33.07 27.61 -7.83
CA SER A 159 -32.37 26.58 -8.61
C SER A 159 -33.05 26.44 -9.97
N ASP A 160 -32.66 27.26 -10.95
CA ASP A 160 -33.00 26.99 -12.34
C ASP A 160 -31.94 26.09 -12.99
N SER A 161 -32.42 25.12 -13.74
CA SER A 161 -31.67 23.96 -14.20
C SER A 161 -31.22 24.08 -15.65
N SER A 162 -30.16 23.33 -15.99
CA SER A 162 -29.78 22.88 -17.34
C SER A 162 -28.74 23.70 -18.11
N ALA A 163 -27.61 23.05 -18.36
CA ALA A 163 -27.12 22.88 -19.72
C ALA A 163 -26.64 21.43 -19.88
N ALA A 164 -27.41 20.61 -20.59
CA ALA A 164 -27.02 19.24 -20.91
C ALA A 164 -26.00 19.23 -22.06
N ASP A 165 -24.85 18.55 -21.86
CA ASP A 165 -24.00 18.09 -22.97
C ASP A 165 -24.23 16.60 -23.22
N THR A 166 -24.24 16.21 -24.49
CA THR A 166 -24.73 14.90 -24.92
C THR A 166 -23.59 13.92 -25.13
N THR A 167 -23.25 13.17 -24.09
CA THR A 167 -22.52 11.90 -24.20
C THR A 167 -23.41 10.75 -23.71
N GLU A 168 -23.32 9.59 -24.36
CA GLU A 168 -24.20 8.46 -24.04
C GLU A 168 -23.98 7.99 -22.61
N SER A 169 -24.97 8.24 -21.75
CA SER A 169 -24.96 7.83 -20.35
C SER A 169 -25.12 6.31 -20.25
N VAL A 170 -23.98 5.60 -20.32
CA VAL A 170 -23.89 4.27 -19.73
C VAL A 170 -24.26 4.40 -18.26
N ASP A 171 -25.23 3.61 -17.80
CA ASP A 171 -25.61 3.58 -16.38
C ASP A 171 -24.48 2.91 -15.58
N THR A 172 -23.54 3.74 -15.12
CA THR A 172 -22.35 3.36 -14.34
C THR A 172 -22.59 3.46 -12.84
N SER A 173 -23.79 3.85 -12.42
CA SER A 173 -24.21 3.85 -11.01
C SER A 173 -24.10 2.44 -10.42
N GLY A 174 -23.55 2.34 -9.21
CA GLY A 174 -23.31 1.03 -8.56
C GLY A 174 -22.29 0.14 -9.28
N LYS A 175 -21.40 0.71 -10.12
CA LYS A 175 -20.31 -0.06 -10.76
C LYS A 175 -18.98 0.07 -10.05
N ALA A 176 -18.70 1.17 -9.35
CA ALA A 176 -17.45 1.38 -8.62
C ALA A 176 -16.21 1.20 -9.53
N LEU A 177 -16.17 1.91 -10.66
CA LEU A 177 -15.11 1.75 -11.67
C LEU A 177 -14.26 3.01 -11.83
N LEU A 178 -13.00 2.84 -12.24
CA LEU A 178 -12.17 3.93 -12.75
C LEU A 178 -12.51 4.21 -14.23
N LYS A 179 -12.57 5.50 -14.57
CA LYS A 179 -12.60 6.04 -15.95
C LYS A 179 -11.21 6.13 -16.56
N SER A 180 -10.20 6.44 -15.74
CA SER A 180 -8.78 6.47 -16.10
C SER A 180 -7.92 6.14 -14.89
N LEU A 181 -6.71 5.67 -15.16
CA LEU A 181 -5.61 5.57 -14.20
C LEU A 181 -4.33 6.09 -14.89
N THR A 182 -3.71 7.10 -14.29
CA THR A 182 -2.50 7.77 -14.77
C THR A 182 -1.40 7.75 -13.72
N LEU A 183 -0.17 7.96 -14.17
CA LEU A 183 1.07 7.90 -13.38
C LEU A 183 2.11 8.85 -13.97
N GLU A 184 2.98 9.41 -13.14
CA GLU A 184 3.98 10.40 -13.59
C GLU A 184 5.14 9.79 -14.39
N THR A 185 5.49 8.52 -14.17
CA THR A 185 6.62 7.85 -14.82
C THR A 185 6.43 6.34 -14.88
N GLY A 186 6.69 5.75 -16.05
CA GLY A 186 6.44 4.33 -16.35
C GLY A 186 5.20 4.15 -17.23
N GLU A 187 4.87 2.90 -17.55
CA GLU A 187 3.69 2.52 -18.34
C GLU A 187 2.90 1.41 -17.62
N LEU A 188 1.57 1.53 -17.59
CA LEU A 188 0.69 0.44 -17.15
C LEU A 188 0.69 -0.68 -18.19
N ARG A 189 0.90 -1.91 -17.74
CA ARG A 189 0.82 -3.12 -18.55
C ARG A 189 -0.16 -4.09 -17.87
N PRO A 190 -1.31 -4.42 -18.50
CA PRO A 190 -1.79 -3.90 -19.79
C PRO A 190 -2.13 -2.40 -19.75
N GLU A 191 -2.36 -1.80 -20.92
CA GLU A 191 -2.93 -0.44 -20.98
C GLU A 191 -4.24 -0.36 -20.18
N PHE A 192 -4.49 0.80 -19.57
CA PHE A 192 -5.63 0.97 -18.67
C PHE A 192 -6.97 0.64 -19.36
N SER A 193 -7.77 -0.20 -18.70
CA SER A 193 -9.16 -0.45 -19.04
C SER A 193 -10.00 -0.57 -17.77
N PRO A 194 -11.19 0.07 -17.70
CA PRO A 194 -12.04 0.03 -16.50
C PRO A 194 -12.36 -1.37 -15.96
N GLY A 195 -12.41 -2.38 -16.84
CA GLY A 195 -12.67 -3.78 -16.49
C GLY A 195 -11.44 -4.64 -16.18
N ILE A 196 -10.24 -4.03 -16.12
CA ILE A 196 -8.99 -4.68 -15.72
C ILE A 196 -8.57 -4.14 -14.36
N TYR A 197 -8.36 -5.04 -13.42
CA TYR A 197 -8.09 -4.75 -12.01
C TYR A 197 -6.65 -5.03 -11.58
N ASP A 198 -5.84 -5.68 -12.43
CA ASP A 198 -4.46 -6.03 -12.14
C ASP A 198 -3.53 -5.40 -13.18
N TYR A 199 -2.60 -4.57 -12.72
CA TYR A 199 -1.63 -3.86 -13.54
C TYR A 199 -0.20 -4.11 -13.06
N THR A 200 0.73 -4.02 -14.00
CA THR A 200 2.16 -3.99 -13.73
C THR A 200 2.75 -2.70 -14.29
N VAL A 201 3.68 -2.10 -13.55
CA VAL A 201 4.50 -0.96 -13.98
C VAL A 201 5.96 -1.33 -13.71
N THR A 202 6.87 -0.97 -14.61
CA THR A 202 8.31 -1.06 -14.39
C THR A 202 8.89 0.35 -14.41
N VAL A 203 9.71 0.68 -13.41
CA VAL A 203 10.38 1.99 -13.30
C VAL A 203 11.88 1.81 -13.08
N PRO A 204 12.73 2.69 -13.63
CA PRO A 204 14.17 2.68 -13.40
C PRO A 204 14.53 2.82 -11.91
N HIS A 205 15.76 2.45 -11.57
CA HIS A 205 16.26 2.54 -10.20
C HIS A 205 16.22 3.98 -9.66
N GLU A 206 16.30 5.00 -10.49
CA GLU A 206 16.25 6.42 -10.09
C GLU A 206 14.88 6.90 -9.59
N VAL A 207 13.81 6.10 -9.76
CA VAL A 207 12.44 6.47 -9.36
C VAL A 207 12.20 6.05 -7.92
N ASP A 208 12.46 6.96 -6.98
CA ASP A 208 12.20 6.77 -5.54
C ASP A 208 10.72 6.86 -5.15
N LEU A 209 9.89 7.50 -5.98
CA LEU A 209 8.49 7.83 -5.70
C LEU A 209 7.63 7.54 -6.94
N LEU A 210 6.49 6.88 -6.77
CA LEU A 210 5.47 6.78 -7.81
C LEU A 210 4.10 7.15 -7.26
N GLU A 211 3.49 8.18 -7.86
CA GLU A 211 2.11 8.58 -7.60
C GLU A 211 1.18 8.01 -8.67
N LEU A 212 -0.01 7.58 -8.23
CA LEU A 212 -1.10 7.10 -9.07
C LEU A 212 -2.28 8.06 -8.97
N GLU A 213 -2.89 8.38 -10.10
CA GLU A 213 -4.07 9.24 -10.19
C GLU A 213 -5.17 8.51 -10.97
N GLY A 214 -6.18 8.05 -10.24
CA GLY A 214 -7.41 7.49 -10.78
C GLY A 214 -8.53 8.54 -10.83
N VAL A 215 -9.30 8.52 -11.91
CA VAL A 215 -10.57 9.26 -12.02
C VAL A 215 -11.70 8.24 -12.03
N THR A 216 -12.76 8.45 -11.26
CA THR A 216 -13.91 7.53 -11.20
C THR A 216 -14.83 7.65 -12.43
N MET A 217 -15.58 6.59 -12.71
CA MET A 217 -16.48 6.48 -13.85
C MET A 217 -17.90 7.00 -13.56
N SER A 218 -18.27 7.05 -12.27
CA SER A 218 -19.46 7.73 -11.78
C SER A 218 -19.00 8.84 -10.82
N GLU A 219 -19.58 10.03 -10.96
CA GLU A 219 -19.25 11.21 -10.13
C GLU A 219 -19.60 11.01 -8.64
N ASN A 220 -20.41 10.00 -8.32
CA ASN A 220 -20.81 9.63 -6.96
C ASN A 220 -19.93 8.50 -6.36
N ASP A 221 -18.97 7.97 -7.13
CA ASP A 221 -18.09 6.91 -6.64
C ASP A 221 -16.87 7.53 -5.93
N SER A 222 -16.59 7.11 -4.69
CA SER A 222 -15.41 7.53 -3.93
C SER A 222 -14.17 6.72 -4.35
N ILE A 223 -12.98 7.33 -4.24
CA ILE A 223 -11.70 6.71 -4.58
C ILE A 223 -10.74 6.72 -3.39
N TRP A 224 -10.03 5.61 -3.19
CA TRP A 224 -9.13 5.35 -2.07
C TRP A 224 -7.82 4.72 -2.55
N TYR A 225 -6.71 4.96 -1.87
CA TYR A 225 -5.39 4.44 -2.24
C TYR A 225 -4.65 3.87 -1.04
N GLU A 226 -3.98 2.72 -1.22
CA GLU A 226 -3.12 2.09 -0.21
C GLU A 226 -1.79 1.64 -0.81
N GLY A 227 -0.83 1.33 0.05
CA GLY A 227 0.56 1.02 -0.32
C GLY A 227 1.49 2.23 -0.18
N ALA A 228 2.80 1.95 -0.17
CA ALA A 228 3.81 3.00 -0.05
C ALA A 228 3.99 3.73 -1.38
N LYS A 229 4.08 5.07 -1.33
CA LYS A 229 4.49 5.89 -2.49
C LYS A 229 5.98 5.80 -2.77
N TYR A 230 6.76 5.77 -1.69
CA TYR A 230 8.20 5.56 -1.78
C TYR A 230 8.49 4.10 -2.10
N LEU A 231 9.23 3.87 -3.17
CA LEU A 231 9.52 2.54 -3.70
C LEU A 231 10.78 1.97 -3.08
N ALA A 232 10.74 0.73 -2.60
CA ALA A 232 11.93 -0.07 -2.37
C ALA A 232 12.45 -0.66 -3.70
N ASP A 233 13.73 -1.05 -3.77
CA ASP A 233 14.23 -1.83 -4.90
C ASP A 233 13.46 -3.15 -5.04
N GLY A 234 13.12 -3.51 -6.28
CA GLY A 234 12.31 -4.69 -6.59
C GLY A 234 10.81 -4.44 -6.55
N VAL A 235 10.06 -5.36 -5.94
CA VAL A 235 8.58 -5.40 -6.05
C VAL A 235 7.93 -4.57 -4.95
N ASN A 236 7.12 -3.60 -5.38
CA ASN A 236 6.23 -2.79 -4.56
C ASN A 236 4.79 -3.02 -5.02
N GLN A 237 3.83 -2.64 -4.18
CA GLN A 237 2.41 -2.73 -4.52
C GLN A 237 1.67 -1.50 -4.02
N GLN A 238 0.81 -0.96 -4.87
CA GLN A 238 -0.20 0.02 -4.52
C GLN A 238 -1.57 -0.52 -4.94
N THR A 239 -2.61 -0.16 -4.20
CA THR A 239 -4.00 -0.53 -4.51
C THR A 239 -4.86 0.72 -4.58
N ILE A 240 -5.88 0.69 -5.43
CA ILE A 240 -6.86 1.76 -5.59
C ILE A 240 -8.25 1.16 -5.43
N THR A 241 -8.94 1.48 -4.35
CA THR A 241 -10.30 1.00 -4.10
C THR A 241 -11.28 2.08 -4.54
N VAL A 242 -12.15 1.75 -5.50
CA VAL A 242 -13.30 2.58 -5.85
C VAL A 242 -14.52 2.02 -5.13
N THR A 243 -15.34 2.89 -4.53
CA THR A 243 -16.57 2.53 -3.81
C THR A 243 -17.75 3.32 -4.37
N ALA A 244 -18.79 2.64 -4.83
CA ALA A 244 -20.05 3.28 -5.25
C ALA A 244 -20.99 3.54 -4.05
N PRO A 245 -21.98 4.44 -4.17
CA PRO A 245 -22.89 4.80 -3.07
C PRO A 245 -23.72 3.64 -2.47
N ASP A 246 -23.86 2.53 -3.19
CA ASP A 246 -24.56 1.33 -2.71
C ASP A 246 -23.64 0.36 -1.92
N GLY A 247 -22.37 0.72 -1.73
CA GLY A 247 -21.35 -0.09 -1.07
C GLY A 247 -20.66 -1.10 -1.99
N THR A 248 -20.96 -1.12 -3.29
CA THR A 248 -20.18 -1.90 -4.27
C THR A 248 -18.76 -1.38 -4.34
N GLN A 249 -17.77 -2.27 -4.35
CA GLN A 249 -16.35 -1.92 -4.46
C GLN A 249 -15.65 -2.70 -5.57
N ASN A 250 -14.69 -2.06 -6.24
CA ASN A 250 -13.64 -2.75 -6.98
C ASN A 250 -12.26 -2.21 -6.54
N VAL A 251 -11.27 -3.10 -6.55
CA VAL A 251 -9.89 -2.79 -6.19
C VAL A 251 -9.01 -2.97 -7.40
N TYR A 252 -8.28 -1.92 -7.78
CA TYR A 252 -7.28 -1.93 -8.83
C TYR A 252 -5.90 -2.07 -8.20
N THR A 253 -5.21 -3.18 -8.43
CA THR A 253 -3.88 -3.47 -7.89
C THR A 253 -2.82 -3.12 -8.92
N VAL A 254 -1.85 -2.28 -8.53
CA VAL A 254 -0.69 -1.92 -9.34
C VAL A 254 0.56 -2.51 -8.69
N THR A 255 1.15 -3.52 -9.35
CA THR A 255 2.43 -4.12 -8.97
C THR A 255 3.56 -3.33 -9.65
N ILE A 256 4.44 -2.74 -8.87
CA ILE A 256 5.47 -1.81 -9.34
C ILE A 256 6.84 -2.48 -9.17
N TYR A 257 7.53 -2.72 -10.29
CA TYR A 257 8.87 -3.25 -10.32
C TYR A 257 9.86 -2.09 -10.47
N ARG A 258 10.53 -1.72 -9.37
CA ARG A 258 11.67 -0.80 -9.39
C ARG A 258 12.94 -1.58 -9.69
N GLU A 259 13.70 -1.15 -10.69
CA GLU A 259 15.01 -1.75 -11.00
C GLU A 259 16.01 -1.57 -9.85
N THR A 260 16.92 -2.53 -9.70
CA THR A 260 18.04 -2.46 -8.74
C THR A 260 19.20 -1.65 -9.32
N ALA A 261 19.99 -1.00 -8.45
CA ALA A 261 21.19 -0.25 -8.84
C ALA A 261 22.18 -1.09 -9.68
N ASP A 262 22.26 -2.39 -9.38
CA ASP A 262 22.87 -3.40 -10.25
C ASP A 262 21.80 -3.87 -11.25
N GLY A 263 21.73 -3.23 -12.42
CA GLY A 263 20.67 -3.43 -13.43
C GLY A 263 20.72 -4.79 -14.14
N ASP A 264 20.33 -5.85 -13.44
CA ASP A 264 20.40 -7.24 -13.93
C ASP A 264 19.24 -7.58 -14.87
N ASN A 265 19.37 -7.12 -16.12
CA ASN A 265 18.49 -7.45 -17.23
C ASN A 265 18.63 -8.93 -17.60
N ASN A 266 17.95 -9.83 -16.87
CA ASN A 266 17.77 -11.21 -17.30
C ASN A 266 16.72 -11.32 -18.42
N ALA A 267 17.00 -10.65 -19.54
CA ALA A 267 16.37 -10.86 -20.82
C ALA A 267 17.22 -11.88 -21.61
N ASP A 268 17.00 -13.17 -21.31
CA ASP A 268 17.50 -14.28 -22.11
C ASP A 268 17.03 -14.13 -23.57
N TYR A 269 17.94 -13.75 -24.46
CA TYR A 269 17.82 -14.04 -25.88
C TYR A 269 19.19 -14.34 -26.51
N THR A 270 19.21 -15.47 -27.21
CA THR A 270 20.36 -16.14 -27.80
C THR A 270 21.10 -15.35 -28.89
N ASP A 271 22.42 -15.29 -28.74
CA ASP A 271 23.42 -15.77 -29.71
C ASP A 271 23.24 -15.41 -31.20
N ASP A 272 23.94 -14.37 -31.65
CA ASP A 272 24.63 -14.35 -32.96
C ASP A 272 25.86 -13.41 -32.84
N PRO A 273 27.05 -13.76 -33.36
CA PRO A 273 28.28 -12.98 -33.13
C PRO A 273 28.60 -12.04 -34.28
N ASP A 274 29.09 -10.83 -33.97
CA ASP A 274 29.83 -10.01 -34.93
C ASP A 274 31.20 -9.58 -34.36
N ASP A 275 32.20 -9.57 -35.24
CA ASP A 275 33.62 -9.51 -34.96
C ASP A 275 34.21 -8.22 -35.55
N SER A 276 34.94 -7.42 -34.76
CA SER A 276 36.22 -6.78 -35.14
C SER A 276 36.59 -5.49 -34.35
N GLN A 277 37.73 -5.58 -33.66
CA GLN A 277 38.88 -4.64 -33.73
C GLN A 277 38.81 -3.19 -33.18
N ASP A 278 39.51 -2.99 -32.06
CA ASP A 278 40.31 -1.80 -31.63
C ASP A 278 41.48 -1.56 -32.64
N PRO A 279 42.16 -0.38 -32.81
CA PRO A 279 42.86 0.34 -31.72
C PRO A 279 43.04 1.90 -31.74
N GLN A 280 42.92 2.48 -30.53
CA GLN A 280 43.82 3.44 -29.83
C GLN A 280 44.36 4.74 -30.49
N GLU A 281 44.35 5.85 -29.71
CA GLU A 281 45.49 6.81 -29.64
C GLU A 281 45.71 7.40 -28.21
N GLN A 282 46.94 7.87 -27.94
CA GLN A 282 47.51 8.29 -26.64
C GLN A 282 47.29 9.78 -26.27
N ILE A 283 47.67 10.21 -25.04
CA ILE A 283 48.80 11.14 -24.70
C ILE A 283 49.13 11.06 -23.17
N THR A 284 50.37 11.40 -22.75
CA THR A 284 50.92 11.25 -21.37
C THR A 284 51.66 12.49 -20.83
N SER A 285 51.53 12.81 -19.53
CA SER A 285 52.52 13.54 -18.67
C SER A 285 52.07 13.52 -17.19
N GLN A 286 52.73 12.87 -16.22
CA GLN A 286 53.92 13.28 -15.41
C GLN A 286 53.85 14.67 -14.74
N GLN A 287 54.26 14.94 -13.48
CA GLN A 287 54.52 14.14 -12.25
C GLN A 287 54.79 15.08 -11.02
N ALA A 288 54.20 14.78 -9.84
CA ALA A 288 54.53 15.24 -8.45
C ALA A 288 54.48 16.78 -8.16
N SER A 289 54.24 17.32 -6.95
CA SER A 289 54.22 16.84 -5.54
C SER A 289 53.40 17.86 -4.68
N SER A 290 53.00 17.72 -3.40
CA SER A 290 52.84 16.60 -2.44
C SER A 290 52.39 17.14 -1.05
N SER A 291 51.37 16.59 -0.39
CA SER A 291 51.15 16.80 1.08
C SER A 291 50.29 15.72 1.76
N THR A 292 50.61 15.49 3.03
CA THR A 292 50.13 14.42 3.95
C THR A 292 48.67 14.58 4.41
N ALA A 293 47.88 13.49 4.44
CA ALA A 293 47.24 12.89 5.65
C ALA A 293 46.03 11.95 5.41
N SER A 294 46.10 10.76 6.01
CA SER A 294 44.99 9.87 6.45
C SER A 294 43.84 9.50 5.49
N ARG A 295 43.83 8.23 5.03
CA ARG A 295 42.62 7.52 4.55
C ARG A 295 42.46 6.21 5.33
N ALA A 296 41.36 6.06 6.05
CA ALA A 296 41.01 4.78 6.68
C ALA A 296 40.49 3.79 5.64
N THR A 297 40.98 2.55 5.68
CA THR A 297 40.50 1.45 4.84
C THR A 297 39.34 0.73 5.52
N LYS A 298 38.17 0.69 4.86
CA LYS A 298 37.05 -0.21 5.20
C LYS A 298 37.49 -1.66 4.88
N PRO A 299 37.20 -2.66 5.74
CA PRO A 299 37.48 -4.07 5.43
C PRO A 299 36.52 -4.59 4.35
N PRO A 300 36.89 -5.66 3.61
CA PRO A 300 36.02 -6.26 2.61
C PRO A 300 34.79 -6.93 3.25
N SER A 301 33.66 -6.86 2.57
CA SER A 301 32.44 -7.61 2.88
C SER A 301 32.48 -8.99 2.21
N ASP A 302 32.26 -10.06 2.99
CA ASP A 302 32.08 -11.42 2.46
C ASP A 302 30.70 -11.56 1.78
N GLU A 303 30.62 -11.23 0.49
CA GLU A 303 29.40 -11.38 -0.32
C GLU A 303 29.10 -12.83 -0.74
N THR A 304 30.08 -13.73 -0.61
CA THR A 304 29.98 -15.12 -1.05
C THR A 304 28.97 -15.95 -0.25
N GLY A 305 28.82 -15.69 1.05
CA GLY A 305 27.94 -16.48 1.93
C GLY A 305 26.44 -16.26 1.69
N VAL A 306 26.04 -15.07 1.20
CA VAL A 306 24.63 -14.74 0.93
C VAL A 306 24.18 -15.35 -0.41
N GLN A 307 25.08 -15.40 -1.40
CA GLN A 307 24.81 -16.01 -2.71
C GLN A 307 24.66 -17.53 -2.61
N GLU A 308 25.53 -18.25 -1.89
CA GLU A 308 25.35 -19.69 -1.64
C GLU A 308 24.02 -20.02 -0.91
N LEU A 309 23.56 -19.12 -0.03
CA LEU A 309 22.30 -19.26 0.68
C LEU A 309 21.10 -19.05 -0.25
N ARG A 310 21.18 -18.08 -1.19
CA ARG A 310 20.15 -17.79 -2.20
C ARG A 310 19.95 -18.97 -3.16
N ASP A 311 21.02 -19.47 -3.76
CA ASP A 311 20.96 -20.57 -4.75
C ASP A 311 20.40 -21.87 -4.17
N LYS A 312 20.68 -22.13 -2.88
CA LYS A 312 20.24 -23.36 -2.20
C LYS A 312 18.80 -23.29 -1.69
N ILE A 313 18.25 -22.08 -1.51
CA ILE A 313 16.90 -21.84 -0.99
C ILE A 313 15.90 -21.54 -2.11
N MET A 314 16.29 -20.93 -3.23
CA MET A 314 15.39 -20.67 -4.37
C MET A 314 14.59 -21.89 -4.85
N PRO A 315 15.16 -23.10 -5.07
CA PRO A 315 14.35 -24.25 -5.47
C PRO A 315 13.36 -24.71 -4.38
N ALA A 316 13.68 -24.53 -3.10
CA ALA A 316 12.77 -24.86 -2.01
C ALA A 316 11.61 -23.85 -1.90
N MET A 317 11.90 -22.55 -2.09
CA MET A 317 10.88 -21.48 -2.13
C MET A 317 9.96 -21.63 -3.34
N TYR A 318 10.49 -22.02 -4.51
CA TYR A 318 9.67 -22.26 -5.71
C TYR A 318 8.71 -23.44 -5.53
N VAL A 319 9.18 -24.54 -4.92
CA VAL A 319 8.30 -25.67 -4.55
C VAL A 319 7.25 -25.25 -3.51
N ALA A 320 7.62 -24.44 -2.51
CA ALA A 320 6.67 -23.92 -1.53
C ALA A 320 5.58 -23.04 -2.19
N MET A 321 5.96 -22.15 -3.11
CA MET A 321 5.01 -21.34 -3.90
C MET A 321 4.04 -22.20 -4.72
N ILE A 322 4.53 -23.24 -5.41
CA ILE A 322 3.66 -24.17 -6.15
C ILE A 322 2.65 -24.86 -5.22
N VAL A 323 3.08 -25.29 -4.02
CA VAL A 323 2.18 -25.91 -3.04
C VAL A 323 1.13 -24.92 -2.52
N ILE A 324 1.49 -23.65 -2.29
CA ILE A 324 0.56 -22.59 -1.89
C ILE A 324 -0.47 -22.32 -2.99
N VAL A 325 -0.04 -22.16 -4.25
CA VAL A 325 -0.93 -21.95 -5.40
C VAL A 325 -1.91 -23.13 -5.57
N LEU A 326 -1.43 -24.36 -5.43
CA LEU A 326 -2.31 -25.55 -5.47
C LEU A 326 -3.32 -25.57 -4.31
N ALA A 327 -2.92 -25.16 -3.10
CA ALA A 327 -3.83 -25.06 -1.95
C ALA A 327 -4.92 -24.00 -2.18
N VAL A 328 -4.57 -22.83 -2.75
CA VAL A 328 -5.53 -21.77 -3.11
C VAL A 328 -6.50 -22.25 -4.19
N ILE A 329 -6.02 -22.97 -5.23
CA ILE A 329 -6.89 -23.56 -6.26
C ILE A 329 -7.88 -24.56 -5.64
N ILE A 330 -7.41 -25.43 -4.74
CA ILE A 330 -8.27 -26.38 -4.01
C ILE A 330 -9.32 -25.64 -3.15
N LEU A 331 -8.93 -24.56 -2.48
CA LEU A 331 -9.83 -23.72 -1.68
C LEU A 331 -10.92 -23.08 -2.56
N ILE A 332 -10.56 -22.50 -3.71
CA ILE A 332 -11.50 -21.91 -4.68
C ILE A 332 -12.47 -22.96 -5.22
N VAL A 333 -11.98 -24.16 -5.55
CA VAL A 333 -12.82 -25.28 -5.99
C VAL A 333 -13.76 -25.74 -4.88
N TRP A 334 -13.30 -25.79 -3.62
CA TRP A 334 -14.13 -26.14 -2.47
C TRP A 334 -15.22 -25.10 -2.19
N ILE A 335 -14.90 -23.81 -2.25
CA ILE A 335 -15.85 -22.70 -2.11
C ILE A 335 -16.91 -22.76 -3.23
N ARG A 336 -16.51 -22.94 -4.49
CA ARG A 336 -17.43 -23.11 -5.63
C ARG A 336 -18.30 -24.37 -5.51
N SER A 337 -17.76 -25.46 -4.98
CA SER A 337 -18.52 -26.69 -4.70
C SER A 337 -19.56 -26.49 -3.59
N LYS A 338 -19.16 -25.85 -2.49
CA LYS A 338 -20.03 -25.54 -1.34
C LYS A 338 -21.15 -24.56 -1.71
N SER A 339 -20.88 -23.59 -2.59
CA SER A 339 -21.89 -22.68 -3.14
C SER A 339 -22.97 -23.43 -3.94
N LYS A 340 -22.58 -24.36 -4.82
CA LYS A 340 -23.52 -25.19 -5.60
C LYS A 340 -24.42 -26.09 -4.73
N ASN A 341 -23.94 -26.50 -3.55
CA ASN A 341 -24.72 -27.31 -2.60
C ASN A 341 -25.70 -26.49 -1.72
N LYS A 342 -25.75 -25.16 -1.87
CA LYS A 342 -26.77 -24.30 -1.21
C LYS A 342 -27.94 -23.90 -2.12
N LEU A 343 -28.00 -24.43 -3.34
CA LEU A 343 -29.01 -24.13 -4.37
C LEU A 343 -29.85 -25.37 -4.75
N LYS A 344 -30.09 -26.26 -3.77
CA LYS A 344 -30.85 -27.50 -3.94
C LYS A 344 -31.64 -27.86 -2.70
#